data_AF-A0A7V5YZW9-F1
#
_entry.id   AF-A0A7V5YZW9-F1
#
_cell.length_a   1.000
_cell.length_b   1.000
_cell.length_c   1.000
_cell.angle_alpha   90.00
_cell.angle_beta   90.00
_cell.angle_gamma   90.00
#
_symmetry.space_group_name_H-M   'P 1'
#
loop_
_entity.id
_entity.type
_entity.pdbx_description
1 polymer ?
#
loop_
_entity_poly.entity_id
_entity_poly.type
_entity_poly.pdbx_seq_one_letter_code
_entity_poly.pdbx_strand_id
1 'polypeptide(L)' 'SLKEYMIDAHLPRSVREQIPLLVSEKGILWIVGQRASELAAPTPATQRYLCLRLLRPGHDPEGRP' A
#
# COMPACT_ATOMS: atom_id res chain seq x y z
N SER A 1 -6.87 3.09 -14.28
CA SER A 1 -6.37 1.71 -14.05
C SER A 1 -5.07 1.73 -13.23
N LEU A 2 -4.57 0.59 -12.72
CA LEU A 2 -3.28 0.54 -11.98
C LEU A 2 -2.11 1.03 -12.85
N LYS A 3 -2.10 0.65 -14.13
CA LYS A 3 -1.07 1.01 -15.09
C LYS A 3 -1.00 2.52 -15.32
N GLU A 4 -2.15 3.17 -15.54
CA GLU A 4 -2.24 4.64 -15.69
C GLU A 4 -1.65 5.34 -14.47
N TYR A 5 -2.07 4.93 -13.27
CA TYR A 5 -1.52 5.52 -12.04
C TYR A 5 0.00 5.39 -11.94
N MET A 6 0.58 4.23 -12.27
CA MET A 6 2.03 4.02 -12.23
C MET A 6 2.78 4.87 -13.27
N ILE A 7 2.14 5.20 -14.39
CA ILE A 7 2.68 6.11 -15.40
C ILE A 7 2.66 7.54 -14.87
N ASP A 8 1.52 7.99 -14.36
CA ASP A 8 1.35 9.36 -13.84
C ASP A 8 2.25 9.63 -12.63
N ALA A 9 2.45 8.62 -11.78
CA ALA A 9 3.37 8.66 -10.65
C ALA A 9 4.86 8.54 -11.07
N HIS A 10 5.15 8.45 -12.38
CA HIS A 10 6.51 8.35 -12.93
C HIS A 10 7.34 7.21 -12.33
N LEU A 11 6.68 6.11 -11.95
CA LEU A 11 7.38 5.00 -11.30
C LEU A 11 8.33 4.32 -12.29
N PRO A 12 9.61 4.11 -11.96
CA PRO A 12 10.52 3.32 -12.79
C PRO A 12 10.04 1.88 -12.96
N ARG A 13 10.36 1.24 -14.08
CA ARG A 13 9.92 -0.14 -14.36
C ARG A 13 10.37 -1.13 -13.29
N SER A 14 11.61 -1.03 -12.82
CA SER A 14 12.14 -1.87 -11.74
C SER A 14 11.33 -1.78 -10.45
N VAL A 15 10.80 -0.58 -10.14
CA VAL A 15 9.93 -0.36 -8.98
C VAL A 15 8.54 -0.94 -9.23
N ARG A 16 7.96 -0.72 -10.42
CA ARG A 16 6.62 -1.24 -10.78
C ARG A 16 6.53 -2.76 -10.67
N GLU A 17 7.60 -3.46 -11.01
CA GLU A 17 7.66 -4.93 -10.97
C GLU A 17 7.83 -5.50 -9.55
N GLN A 18 8.22 -4.67 -8.57
CA GLN A 18 8.53 -5.10 -7.21
C GLN A 18 7.59 -4.54 -6.15
N ILE A 19 6.75 -3.57 -6.51
CA ILE A 19 5.91 -2.88 -5.54
C ILE A 19 4.82 -3.82 -4.99
N PRO A 20 4.75 -4.03 -3.66
CA PRO A 20 3.69 -4.85 -3.10
C PRO A 20 2.32 -4.18 -3.26
N LEU A 21 1.30 -5.01 -3.50
CA LEU A 21 -0.09 -4.57 -3.56
C LEU A 21 -0.88 -5.25 -2.45
N LEU A 22 -1.62 -4.47 -1.68
CA LEU A 22 -2.65 -5.00 -0.79
C LEU A 22 -3.96 -5.10 -1.56
N VAL A 23 -4.49 -6.31 -1.67
CA VAL A 23 -5.70 -6.60 -2.44
C VAL A 23 -6.76 -7.27 -1.57
N SER A 24 -8.01 -7.06 -1.96
CA SER A 24 -9.17 -7.79 -1.45
C SER A 24 -10.04 -8.21 -2.64
N GLU A 25 -11.12 -8.92 -2.36
CA GLU A 25 -12.12 -9.27 -3.38
C GLU A 25 -12.74 -8.03 -4.05
N LYS A 26 -12.76 -6.88 -3.36
CA LYS A 26 -13.28 -5.61 -3.92
C LYS A 26 -12.27 -4.86 -4.79
N GLY A 27 -11.01 -5.29 -4.79
CA GLY A 27 -9.93 -4.69 -5.56
C GLY A 27 -8.71 -4.27 -4.73
N ILE A 28 -7.91 -3.38 -5.31
CA ILE A 28 -6.66 -2.89 -4.71
C ILE A 28 -6.99 -1.88 -3.61
N LEU A 29 -6.57 -2.20 -2.39
CA LEU A 29 -6.75 -1.36 -1.20
C LEU A 29 -5.58 -0.40 -0.99
N TRP A 30 -4.35 -0.83 -1.31
CA TRP A 30 -3.16 -0.01 -1.12
C TRP A 30 -2.06 -0.41 -2.11
N ILE A 31 -1.49 0.58 -2.79
CA ILE A 31 -0.23 0.44 -3.51
C ILE A 31 0.86 0.82 -2.53
N VAL A 32 1.60 -0.17 -2.03
CA VAL A 32 2.41 0.00 -0.83
C VAL A 32 3.53 1.02 -1.04
N GLY A 33 3.64 1.98 -0.11
CA GLY A 33 4.58 3.10 -0.22
C GLY A 33 4.15 4.21 -1.20
N GLN A 34 2.96 4.11 -1.79
CA GLN A 34 2.39 5.11 -2.70
C GLN A 34 1.07 5.63 -2.13
N ARG A 35 -0.08 5.18 -2.64
CA ARG A 35 -1.41 5.64 -2.21
C ARG A 35 -2.32 4.51 -1.76
N ALA A 36 -3.13 4.80 -0.73
CA ALA A 36 -4.29 3.99 -0.37
C ALA A 36 -5.47 4.31 -1.30
N SER A 37 -6.33 3.32 -1.52
CA SER A 37 -7.57 3.45 -2.28
C SER A 37 -8.69 3.98 -1.39
N GLU A 38 -9.67 4.66 -1.99
CA GLU A 38 -10.92 5.03 -1.32
C GLU A 38 -11.67 3.80 -0.80
N LEU A 39 -11.49 2.63 -1.42
CA LEU A 39 -12.01 1.35 -0.93
C LEU A 39 -11.52 0.98 0.48
N ALA A 40 -10.36 1.53 0.89
CA ALA A 40 -9.76 1.30 2.20
C ALA A 40 -9.97 2.47 3.17
N ALA A 41 -10.63 3.55 2.74
CA ALA A 41 -10.85 4.72 3.57
C ALA A 41 -11.86 4.40 4.69
N PRO A 42 -11.52 4.64 5.96
CA PRO A 42 -12.49 4.56 7.04
C PRO A 42 -13.63 5.55 6.84
N THR A 43 -14.84 5.16 7.23
CA THR A 43 -16.03 6.01 7.24
C THR A 43 -16.45 6.32 8.68
N PRO A 44 -17.39 7.24 8.90
CA PRO A 44 -17.93 7.47 10.24
C PRO A 44 -18.56 6.23 10.89
N ALA A 45 -18.94 5.22 10.10
CA ALA A 45 -19.46 3.95 10.58
C ALA A 45 -18.37 2.89 10.86
N THR A 46 -17.10 3.17 10.56
CA THR A 46 -16.00 2.23 10.80
C THR A 46 -15.73 2.09 12.29
N GLN A 47 -16.00 0.91 12.83
CA GLN A 47 -15.76 0.59 14.25
C GLN A 47 -14.48 -0.22 14.50
N ARG A 48 -13.93 -0.85 13.46
CA ARG A 48 -12.73 -1.67 13.54
C ARG A 48 -11.78 -1.29 12.42
N TYR A 49 -10.51 -1.12 12.78
CA TYR A 49 -9.46 -0.69 11.86
C TYR A 49 -8.46 -1.82 11.65
N LEU A 50 -8.07 -2.03 10.39
CA LEU A 50 -6.93 -2.87 10.04
C LEU A 50 -5.71 -1.98 9.84
N CYS A 51 -4.78 -2.02 10.79
CA CYS A 51 -3.54 -1.25 10.72
C CYS A 51 -2.42 -2.11 10.12
N LEU A 52 -1.84 -1.68 9.02
CA LEU A 52 -0.78 -2.40 8.32
C LEU A 52 0.49 -1.54 8.25
N ARG A 53 1.64 -2.21 8.33
CA ARG A 53 2.95 -1.60 8.17
C ARG A 53 3.81 -2.50 7.30
N LEU A 54 4.40 -1.95 6.25
CA LEU A 54 5.41 -2.66 5.49
C LEU A 54 6.77 -2.46 6.17
N LEU A 55 7.40 -3.55 6.55
CA LEU A 55 8.77 -3.57 7.07
C LEU A 55 9.70 -4.12 6.00
N ARG A 56 10.89 -3.52 5.87
CA ARG A 56 11.96 -4.12 5.09
C ARG A 56 12.64 -5.21 5.93
N PRO A 57 13.01 -6.36 5.36
CA PRO A 57 13.83 -7.34 6.08
C PRO A 57 15.08 -6.67 6.64
N GLY A 58 15.39 -6.90 7.92
CA GLY A 58 16.52 -6.29 8.62
C GLY A 58 16.27 -4.87 9.17
N HIS A 59 15.07 -4.31 9.01
CA HIS A 59 14.67 -3.09 9.72
C HIS A 59 14.01 -3.48 11.05
N ASP A 60 14.72 -3.29 12.17
CA ASP A 60 14.09 -3.31 13.49
C ASP A 60 13.32 -1.99 13.69
N PRO A 61 11.97 -2.01 13.75
CA PRO A 61 11.18 -0.81 13.94
C PRO A 61 11.30 -0.21 15.35
N GLU A 62 11.89 -0.92 16.31
CA GLU A 62 12.04 -0.48 17.71
C GLU A 62 13.48 -0.10 18.08
N GLY A 63 14.46 -0.34 17.19
CA GLY A 63 15.86 0.03 17.40
C GLY A 63 16.47 -0.56 18.68
N ARG A 64 16.05 -1.77 19.08
CA ARG A 64 16.75 -2.48 20.16
C ARG A 64 18.05 -3.04 19.59
N PRO A 65 19.17 -2.94 20.34
CA PRO A 65 20.46 -3.42 19.89
C PRO A 65 20.45 -4.93 19.58
#